data_AF-A0A914FJT7-F1
#
_entry.id   AF-A0A914FJT7-F1
#
_cell.length_a   1.000
_cell.length_b   1.000
_cell.length_c   1.000
_cell.angle_alpha   90.00
_cell.angle_beta   90.00
_cell.angle_gamma   90.00
#
_symmetry.space_group_name_H-M   'P 1'
#
loop_
_entity.id
_entity.type
_entity.pdbx_description
1 polymer ?
#
loop_
_entity_poly.entity_id
_entity_poly.type
_entity_poly.pdbx_seq_one_letter_code
_entity_poly.pdbx_strand_id
1 'polypeptide(L)'
;MLCFLYTDDCPIDGGNVWEMLNMADTYGIPLLVEKCMKYICETVNKCNVLEYSQRSLIYDKNSMMMKKCWEIINNSYDYVITTEAFLKISPELLAEIAQHCIRDNENLFFDQVIAWSRKECERRGVNATVANIQRLLSNIKPKLHFEQMDVYNLVTKVRNSGLLSSKELLDAIAAVATEQRSRKLQKQQSEIDTLNHQLSLDMDFLERWQVTPNPAFKYP
;
A
#
# COMPACT_ATOMS: atom_id res chain seq x y z
N MET A 1 -14.22 -12.76 31.60
CA MET A 1 -13.66 -11.72 32.50
C MET A 1 -13.71 -12.12 33.97
N LEU A 2 -14.89 -12.43 34.55
CA LEU A 2 -14.95 -12.87 35.96
C LEU A 2 -14.05 -14.09 36.23
N CYS A 3 -14.03 -15.11 35.37
CA CYS A 3 -13.09 -16.22 35.52
C CYS A 3 -11.62 -15.77 35.61
N PHE A 4 -11.18 -14.78 34.82
CA PHE A 4 -9.80 -14.29 34.90
C PHE A 4 -9.46 -13.71 36.29
N LEU A 5 -10.39 -12.98 36.91
CA LEU A 5 -10.20 -12.40 38.25
C LEU A 5 -10.12 -13.47 39.36
N TYR A 6 -10.76 -14.62 39.17
CA TYR A 6 -10.86 -15.66 40.21
C TYR A 6 -9.96 -16.87 39.97
N THR A 7 -9.62 -17.18 38.71
CA THR A 7 -8.86 -18.38 38.32
C THR A 7 -7.62 -18.08 37.48
N ASP A 8 -7.32 -16.82 37.14
CA ASP A 8 -6.21 -16.37 36.26
C ASP A 8 -6.19 -17.00 34.85
N ASP A 9 -7.11 -17.91 34.59
CA ASP A 9 -7.35 -18.56 33.30
C ASP A 9 -8.72 -18.16 32.75
N CYS A 10 -8.69 -17.68 31.50
CA CYS A 10 -9.86 -17.33 30.73
C CYS A 10 -9.62 -17.77 29.28
N PRO A 11 -10.50 -18.61 28.69
CA PRO A 11 -10.35 -19.03 27.30
C PRO A 11 -10.61 -17.83 26.37
N ILE A 12 -9.58 -17.41 25.65
CA ILE A 12 -9.68 -16.37 24.62
C ILE A 12 -9.95 -17.06 23.28
N ASP A 13 -10.97 -16.58 22.59
CA ASP A 13 -11.41 -17.06 21.28
C ASP A 13 -11.68 -15.87 20.36
N GLY A 14 -11.62 -16.08 19.04
CA GLY A 14 -11.78 -15.03 18.03
C GLY A 14 -13.11 -14.26 18.13
N GLY A 15 -14.16 -14.90 18.66
CA GLY A 15 -15.45 -14.25 18.91
C GLY A 15 -15.50 -13.41 20.18
N ASN A 16 -14.74 -13.77 21.22
CA ASN A 16 -14.83 -13.14 22.54
C ASN A 16 -13.68 -12.16 22.82
N VAL A 17 -12.60 -12.22 22.04
CA VAL A 17 -11.35 -11.49 22.31
C VAL A 17 -11.56 -9.99 22.37
N TRP A 18 -12.41 -9.45 21.50
CA TRP A 18 -12.70 -8.02 21.44
C TRP A 18 -13.49 -7.52 22.65
N GLU A 19 -14.49 -8.28 23.09
CA GLU A 19 -15.26 -7.96 24.29
C GLU A 19 -14.39 -8.08 25.55
N MET A 20 -13.56 -9.12 25.63
CA MET A 20 -12.62 -9.30 26.73
C MET A 20 -11.59 -8.17 26.78
N LEU A 21 -11.05 -7.75 25.64
CA LEU A 21 -10.11 -6.65 25.55
C LEU A 21 -10.74 -5.34 26.04
N ASN A 22 -11.95 -5.03 25.57
CA ASN A 22 -12.69 -3.83 25.98
C ASN A 22 -13.00 -3.83 27.49
N MET A 23 -13.41 -4.99 28.04
CA MET A 23 -13.58 -5.13 29.48
C MET A 23 -12.24 -4.97 30.22
N ALA A 24 -11.18 -5.63 29.77
CA ALA A 24 -9.87 -5.57 30.42
C ALA A 24 -9.36 -4.13 30.55
N ASP A 25 -9.57 -3.31 29.52
CA ASP A 25 -9.21 -1.89 29.51
C ASP A 25 -10.11 -1.06 30.42
N THR A 26 -11.44 -1.26 30.34
CA THR A 26 -12.42 -0.57 31.21
C THR A 26 -12.15 -0.82 32.69
N TYR A 27 -11.74 -2.04 33.05
CA TYR A 27 -11.44 -2.44 34.43
C TYR A 27 -9.95 -2.29 34.80
N GLY A 28 -9.09 -1.84 33.89
CA GLY A 28 -7.68 -1.56 34.15
C GLY A 28 -6.83 -2.79 34.48
N ILE A 29 -7.06 -3.93 33.81
CA ILE A 29 -6.33 -5.19 34.02
C ILE A 29 -5.27 -5.37 32.90
N PRO A 30 -4.04 -4.87 33.06
CA PRO A 30 -3.05 -4.83 31.99
C PRO A 30 -2.59 -6.22 31.52
N LEU A 31 -2.53 -7.20 32.42
CA LEU A 31 -2.12 -8.57 32.10
C LEU A 31 -3.08 -9.24 31.11
N LEU A 32 -4.38 -8.96 31.24
CA LEU A 32 -5.41 -9.48 30.34
C LEU A 32 -5.36 -8.76 28.98
N VAL A 33 -5.10 -7.45 28.97
CA VAL A 33 -4.89 -6.68 27.74
C VAL A 33 -3.71 -7.25 26.95
N GLU A 34 -2.58 -7.52 27.59
CA GLU A 34 -1.40 -8.11 26.93
C GLU A 34 -1.70 -9.50 26.36
N LYS A 35 -2.38 -10.35 27.13
CA LYS A 35 -2.76 -11.71 26.69
C LYS A 35 -3.71 -11.67 25.48
N CYS A 36 -4.71 -10.78 25.50
CA CYS A 36 -5.61 -10.56 24.36
C CYS A 36 -4.86 -10.01 23.14
N MET A 37 -3.95 -9.05 23.32
CA MET A 37 -3.15 -8.49 22.24
C MET A 37 -2.24 -9.52 21.57
N LYS A 38 -1.61 -10.38 22.37
CA LYS A 38 -0.77 -11.47 21.85
C LYS A 38 -1.59 -12.44 21.01
N TYR A 39 -2.76 -12.85 21.50
CA TYR A 39 -3.67 -13.73 20.76
C TYR A 39 -4.13 -13.10 19.44
N ILE A 40 -4.48 -11.82 19.44
CA ILE A 40 -4.84 -11.09 18.22
C ILE A 40 -3.68 -11.10 17.22
N CYS A 41 -2.47 -10.75 17.65
CA CYS A 41 -1.29 -10.73 16.78
C CYS A 41 -0.96 -12.10 16.16
N GLU A 42 -1.23 -13.20 16.88
CA GLU A 42 -1.01 -14.58 16.40
C GLU A 42 -2.11 -15.06 15.44
N THR A 43 -3.32 -14.49 15.52
CA THR A 43 -4.49 -14.93 14.74
C THR A 43 -4.75 -14.09 13.49
N VAL A 44 -4.14 -12.91 13.37
CA VAL A 44 -4.30 -12.04 12.19
C VAL A 44 -3.63 -12.69 10.98
N ASN A 45 -4.43 -12.81 9.92
CA ASN A 45 -4.10 -13.43 8.64
C ASN A 45 -4.62 -12.54 7.50
N LYS A 46 -4.13 -12.75 6.28
CA LYS A 46 -4.55 -12.00 5.08
C LYS A 46 -6.07 -11.99 4.81
N CYS A 47 -6.81 -13.01 5.27
CA CYS A 47 -8.26 -13.10 5.09
C CYS A 47 -9.07 -12.28 6.10
N ASN A 48 -8.52 -12.06 7.31
CA ASN A 48 -9.23 -11.38 8.40
C ASN A 48 -8.67 -9.98 8.69
N VAL A 49 -7.49 -9.64 8.15
CA VAL A 49 -6.75 -8.40 8.45
C VAL A 49 -7.58 -7.14 8.29
N LEU A 50 -8.48 -7.08 7.31
CA LEU A 50 -9.37 -5.94 7.11
C LEU A 50 -10.35 -5.77 8.28
N GLU A 51 -10.95 -6.86 8.75
CA GLU A 51 -11.90 -6.84 9.87
C GLU A 51 -11.20 -6.45 11.18
N TYR A 52 -9.99 -6.98 11.39
CA TYR A 52 -9.14 -6.62 12.53
C TYR A 52 -8.72 -5.14 12.47
N SER A 53 -8.39 -4.63 11.27
CA SER A 53 -7.98 -3.24 11.06
C SER A 53 -9.14 -2.25 11.30
N GLN A 54 -10.36 -2.62 10.90
CA GLN A 54 -11.55 -1.80 11.21
C GLN A 54 -11.78 -1.70 12.72
N ARG A 55 -11.67 -2.82 13.44
CA ARG A 55 -11.85 -2.84 14.89
C ARG A 55 -10.73 -2.13 15.64
N SER A 56 -9.47 -2.28 15.20
CA SER A 56 -8.34 -1.59 15.82
C SER A 56 -8.42 -0.07 15.64
N LEU A 57 -9.01 0.41 14.54
CA LEU A 57 -9.26 1.83 14.34
C LEU A 57 -10.28 2.39 15.35
N ILE A 58 -11.29 1.59 15.72
CA ILE A 58 -12.33 1.99 16.69
C ILE A 58 -11.82 1.92 18.13
N TYR A 59 -10.98 0.93 18.45
CA TYR A 59 -10.48 0.69 19.81
C TYR A 59 -9.36 1.65 20.27
N ASP A 60 -8.73 2.35 19.34
CA ASP A 60 -7.67 3.35 19.55
C ASP A 60 -6.22 2.80 19.63
N LYS A 61 -5.36 3.52 18.89
CA LYS A 61 -3.88 3.59 18.76
C LYS A 61 -2.98 2.51 19.36
N ASN A 62 -3.36 1.25 19.41
CA ASN A 62 -2.39 0.19 19.61
C ASN A 62 -1.47 0.12 18.39
N SER A 63 -0.39 0.91 18.45
CA SER A 63 0.55 1.06 17.34
C SER A 63 1.10 -0.30 16.93
N MET A 64 1.24 -1.25 17.86
CA MET A 64 1.73 -2.59 17.57
C MET A 64 0.76 -3.40 16.71
N MET A 65 -0.53 -3.45 17.08
CA MET A 65 -1.54 -4.18 16.31
C MET A 65 -1.75 -3.55 14.93
N MET A 66 -1.86 -2.21 14.87
CA MET A 66 -1.99 -1.49 13.60
C MET A 66 -0.76 -1.73 12.73
N LYS A 67 0.47 -1.61 13.28
CA LYS A 67 1.70 -1.92 12.53
C LYS A 67 1.69 -3.33 11.97
N LYS A 68 1.27 -4.32 12.75
CA LYS A 68 1.22 -5.71 12.27
C LYS A 68 0.19 -5.91 11.16
N CYS A 69 -0.98 -5.29 11.29
CA CYS A 69 -2.00 -5.30 10.25
C CYS A 69 -1.49 -4.64 8.97
N TRP A 70 -0.82 -3.48 9.07
CA TRP A 70 -0.22 -2.79 7.93
C TRP A 70 0.88 -3.60 7.25
N GLU A 71 1.73 -4.29 8.02
CA GLU A 71 2.74 -5.20 7.49
C GLU A 71 2.10 -6.31 6.65
N ILE A 72 1.03 -6.93 7.16
CA ILE A 72 0.31 -8.00 6.47
C ILE A 72 -0.40 -7.48 5.22
N ILE A 73 -1.03 -6.30 5.31
CA ILE A 73 -1.69 -5.66 4.16
C ILE A 73 -0.67 -5.34 3.08
N ASN A 74 0.47 -4.75 3.41
CA ASN A 74 1.50 -4.41 2.43
C ASN A 74 2.11 -5.67 1.79
N ASN A 75 2.37 -6.71 2.59
CA ASN A 75 2.95 -7.97 2.09
C ASN A 75 1.98 -8.78 1.22
N SER A 76 0.67 -8.64 1.41
CA SER A 76 -0.36 -9.39 0.69
C SER A 76 -1.38 -8.47 0.00
N TYR A 77 -0.93 -7.31 -0.44
CA TYR A 77 -1.79 -6.21 -0.89
C TYR A 77 -2.74 -6.64 -2.00
N ASP A 78 -2.21 -7.26 -3.06
CA ASP A 78 -2.98 -7.70 -4.23
C ASP A 78 -4.11 -8.69 -3.88
N TYR A 79 -3.86 -9.56 -2.90
CA TYR A 79 -4.87 -10.51 -2.42
C TYR A 79 -5.96 -9.80 -1.61
N VAL A 80 -5.55 -8.92 -0.69
CA VAL A 80 -6.47 -8.22 0.22
C VAL A 80 -7.43 -7.31 -0.55
N ILE A 81 -6.95 -6.57 -1.55
CA ILE A 81 -7.80 -5.65 -2.34
C ILE A 81 -8.80 -6.37 -3.24
N THR A 82 -8.50 -7.60 -3.68
CA THR A 82 -9.36 -8.37 -4.58
C THR A 82 -10.47 -9.10 -3.81
N THR A 83 -10.34 -9.21 -2.50
CA THR A 83 -11.28 -9.94 -1.65
C THR A 83 -12.58 -9.15 -1.46
N GLU A 84 -13.73 -9.82 -1.43
CA GLU A 84 -15.03 -9.17 -1.17
C GLU A 84 -15.11 -8.46 0.19
N ALA A 85 -14.25 -8.83 1.13
CA ALA A 85 -14.07 -8.16 2.41
C ALA A 85 -13.70 -6.69 2.23
N PHE A 86 -12.94 -6.35 1.18
CA PHE A 86 -12.60 -4.96 0.84
C PHE A 86 -13.84 -4.12 0.53
N LEU A 87 -14.88 -4.70 -0.09
CA LEU A 87 -16.11 -3.98 -0.40
C LEU A 87 -16.95 -3.64 0.83
N LYS A 88 -16.67 -4.25 1.98
CA LYS A 88 -17.43 -4.07 3.24
C LYS A 88 -16.77 -3.09 4.21
N ILE A 89 -15.57 -2.59 3.90
CA ILE A 89 -14.79 -1.72 4.78
C ILE A 89 -15.47 -0.36 5.00
N SER A 90 -15.09 0.30 6.09
CA SER A 90 -15.54 1.64 6.45
C SER A 90 -14.75 2.71 5.66
N PRO A 91 -15.35 3.89 5.41
CA PRO A 91 -14.69 4.98 4.69
C PRO A 91 -13.40 5.45 5.39
N GLU A 92 -13.35 5.38 6.72
CA GLU A 92 -12.17 5.75 7.50
C GLU A 92 -11.01 4.78 7.21
N LEU A 93 -11.27 3.47 7.24
CA LEU A 93 -10.23 2.47 6.94
C LEU A 93 -9.74 2.60 5.48
N LEU A 94 -10.65 2.87 4.54
CA LEU A 94 -10.26 3.11 3.14
C LEU A 94 -9.32 4.32 3.01
N ALA A 95 -9.62 5.40 3.75
CA ALA A 95 -8.77 6.59 3.77
C ALA A 95 -7.40 6.33 4.41
N GLU A 96 -7.31 5.43 5.40
CA GLU A 96 -6.04 5.00 6.00
C GLU A 96 -5.23 4.12 5.05
N ILE A 97 -5.86 3.14 4.39
CA ILE A 97 -5.22 2.28 3.36
C ILE A 97 -4.67 3.14 2.23
N ALA A 98 -5.45 4.12 1.76
CA ALA A 98 -5.02 5.02 0.69
C ALA A 98 -3.74 5.80 1.07
N GLN A 99 -3.57 6.14 2.35
CA GLN A 99 -2.44 6.93 2.85
C GLN A 99 -1.21 6.11 3.22
N HIS A 100 -1.38 4.93 3.79
CA HIS A 100 -0.30 4.17 4.43
C HIS A 100 0.23 2.98 3.61
N CYS A 101 -0.53 2.51 2.62
CA CYS A 101 -0.07 1.40 1.79
C CYS A 101 0.81 1.89 0.64
N ILE A 102 2.02 1.35 0.57
CA ILE A 102 2.90 1.46 -0.60
C ILE A 102 2.34 0.50 -1.65
N ARG A 103 2.07 0.99 -2.86
CA ARG A 103 1.36 0.24 -3.90
C ARG A 103 2.21 0.14 -5.15
N ASP A 104 2.36 -1.08 -5.65
CA ASP A 104 2.99 -1.33 -6.95
C ASP A 104 2.00 -1.13 -8.11
N ASN A 105 0.68 -1.26 -7.85
CA ASN A 105 -0.36 -1.18 -8.86
C ASN A 105 -1.54 -0.30 -8.42
N GLU A 106 -1.41 1.01 -8.64
CA GLU A 106 -2.47 2.00 -8.35
C GLU A 106 -3.73 1.75 -9.20
N ASN A 107 -3.58 1.15 -10.39
CA ASN A 107 -4.71 0.89 -11.28
C ASN A 107 -5.72 -0.08 -10.66
N LEU A 108 -5.23 -1.17 -10.03
CA LEU A 108 -6.08 -2.14 -9.34
C LEU A 108 -6.77 -1.50 -8.14
N PHE A 109 -6.04 -0.69 -7.37
CA PHE A 109 -6.62 0.01 -6.22
C PHE A 109 -7.76 0.94 -6.65
N PHE A 110 -7.56 1.72 -7.71
CA PHE A 110 -8.57 2.62 -8.23
C PHE A 110 -9.85 1.89 -8.63
N ASP A 111 -9.73 0.75 -9.33
CA ASP A 111 -10.89 -0.07 -9.72
C ASP A 111 -11.67 -0.54 -8.48
N GLN A 112 -10.96 -0.99 -7.45
CA GLN A 112 -11.59 -1.45 -6.21
C GLN A 112 -12.22 -0.32 -5.41
N VAL A 113 -11.61 0.88 -5.40
CA VAL A 113 -12.21 2.09 -4.78
C VAL A 113 -13.52 2.46 -5.47
N ILE A 114 -13.57 2.39 -6.81
CA ILE A 114 -14.82 2.63 -7.54
C ILE A 114 -15.86 1.55 -7.24
N ALA A 115 -15.46 0.27 -7.20
CA ALA A 115 -16.36 -0.83 -6.83
C ALA A 115 -16.91 -0.68 -5.41
N TRP A 116 -16.04 -0.35 -4.44
CA TRP A 116 -16.42 -0.04 -3.06
C TRP A 116 -17.38 1.16 -3.00
N SER A 117 -17.11 2.24 -3.74
CA SER A 117 -17.98 3.44 -3.72
C SER A 117 -19.40 3.14 -4.20
N ARG A 118 -19.56 2.27 -5.21
CA ARG A 118 -20.87 1.82 -5.70
C ARG A 118 -21.60 1.00 -4.63
N LYS A 119 -20.89 0.06 -4.00
CA LYS A 119 -21.43 -0.76 -2.91
C LYS A 119 -21.82 0.06 -1.69
N GLU A 120 -21.03 1.06 -1.35
CA GLU A 120 -21.31 1.95 -0.23
C GLU A 120 -22.50 2.89 -0.53
N CYS A 121 -22.66 3.35 -1.78
CA CYS A 121 -23.89 4.03 -2.21
C CYS A 121 -25.13 3.13 -2.07
N GLU A 122 -25.04 1.86 -2.50
CA GLU A 122 -26.12 0.87 -2.32
C GLU A 122 -26.46 0.68 -0.83
N ARG A 123 -25.44 0.55 0.05
CA ARG A 123 -25.64 0.42 1.50
C ARG A 123 -26.32 1.63 2.13
N ARG A 124 -26.04 2.83 1.62
CA ARG A 124 -26.68 4.08 2.07
C ARG A 124 -28.05 4.32 1.45
N GLY A 125 -28.52 3.44 0.55
CA GLY A 125 -29.79 3.59 -0.15
C GLY A 125 -29.81 4.74 -1.16
N VAL A 126 -28.63 5.18 -1.62
CA VAL A 126 -28.49 6.31 -2.56
C VAL A 126 -28.09 5.76 -3.92
N ASN A 127 -28.68 6.29 -5.00
CA ASN A 127 -28.27 5.92 -6.36
C ASN A 127 -26.78 6.23 -6.58
N ALA A 128 -26.07 5.29 -7.18
CA ALA A 128 -24.65 5.38 -7.52
C ALA A 128 -24.39 6.34 -8.70
N THR A 129 -24.84 7.59 -8.55
CA THR A 129 -24.59 8.69 -9.49
C THR A 129 -23.20 9.26 -9.25
N VAL A 130 -22.55 9.77 -10.31
CA VAL A 130 -21.21 10.38 -10.26
C VAL A 130 -21.06 11.41 -9.14
N ALA A 131 -22.04 12.28 -8.94
CA ALA A 131 -22.00 13.30 -7.89
C ALA A 131 -21.97 12.70 -6.46
N ASN A 132 -22.70 11.59 -6.24
CA ASN A 132 -22.74 10.93 -4.94
C ASN A 132 -21.43 10.19 -4.66
N ILE A 133 -20.87 9.55 -5.69
CA ILE A 133 -19.56 8.90 -5.62
C ILE A 133 -18.46 9.95 -5.35
N GLN A 134 -18.48 11.08 -6.05
CA GLN A 134 -17.55 12.19 -5.81
C GLN A 134 -17.64 12.71 -4.37
N ARG A 135 -18.85 12.89 -3.84
CA ARG A 135 -19.06 13.35 -2.46
C ARG A 135 -18.57 12.32 -1.44
N LEU A 136 -18.74 11.03 -1.71
CA LEU A 136 -18.24 9.97 -0.85
C LEU A 136 -16.71 9.90 -0.86
N LEU A 137 -16.11 10.04 -2.04
CA LEU A 137 -14.68 9.95 -2.26
C LEU A 137 -13.94 11.28 -2.05
N SER A 138 -14.60 12.37 -1.66
CA SER A 138 -13.98 13.69 -1.52
C SER A 138 -12.78 13.68 -0.57
N ASN A 139 -12.86 12.90 0.50
CA ASN A 139 -11.82 12.79 1.53
C ASN A 139 -10.70 11.82 1.12
N ILE A 140 -10.97 10.91 0.18
CA ILE A 140 -10.03 9.87 -0.27
C ILE A 140 -9.30 10.31 -1.53
N LYS A 141 -9.96 11.10 -2.40
CA LYS A 141 -9.40 11.68 -3.63
C LYS A 141 -7.99 12.26 -3.46
N PRO A 142 -7.69 13.13 -2.46
CA PRO A 142 -6.35 13.70 -2.32
C PRO A 142 -5.29 12.68 -1.85
N LYS A 143 -5.72 11.52 -1.34
CA LYS A 143 -4.86 10.44 -0.88
C LYS A 143 -4.55 9.41 -1.98
N LEU A 144 -5.12 9.57 -3.18
CA LEU A 144 -4.86 8.72 -4.33
C LEU A 144 -3.63 9.24 -5.09
N HIS A 145 -2.73 8.34 -5.46
CA HIS A 145 -1.48 8.66 -6.13
C HIS A 145 -1.64 8.51 -7.65
N PHE A 146 -2.37 9.44 -8.27
CA PHE A 146 -2.63 9.41 -9.72
C PHE A 146 -1.35 9.42 -10.58
N GLU A 147 -0.24 9.91 -10.03
CA GLU A 147 1.11 9.91 -10.63
C GLU A 147 1.65 8.50 -10.91
N GLN A 148 1.19 7.49 -10.16
CA GLN A 148 1.59 6.09 -10.32
C GLN A 148 0.67 5.29 -11.27
N MET A 149 -0.41 5.90 -11.77
CA MET A 149 -1.29 5.27 -12.75
C MET A 149 -0.79 5.43 -14.19
N ASP A 150 -1.18 4.49 -15.05
CA ASP A 150 -0.92 4.60 -16.49
C ASP A 150 -1.82 5.65 -17.13
N VAL A 151 -1.25 6.42 -18.09
CA VAL A 151 -2.00 7.43 -18.87
C VAL A 151 -3.24 6.83 -19.53
N TYR A 152 -3.17 5.60 -20.02
CA TYR A 152 -4.30 4.89 -20.61
C TYR A 152 -5.46 4.69 -19.62
N ASN A 153 -5.13 4.28 -18.39
CA ASN A 153 -6.12 4.06 -17.34
C ASN A 153 -6.68 5.39 -16.81
N LEU A 154 -5.88 6.45 -16.76
CA LEU A 154 -6.37 7.80 -16.44
C LEU A 154 -7.44 8.28 -17.45
N VAL A 155 -7.15 8.15 -18.75
CA VAL A 155 -8.06 8.61 -19.81
C VAL A 155 -9.29 7.73 -19.95
N THR A 156 -9.16 6.41 -19.74
CA THR A 156 -10.28 5.48 -19.93
C THR A 156 -11.13 5.33 -18.67
N LYS A 157 -10.51 5.16 -17.50
CA LYS A 157 -11.23 4.83 -16.26
C LYS A 157 -11.53 6.07 -15.42
N VAL A 158 -10.52 6.90 -15.16
CA VAL A 158 -10.66 8.06 -14.27
C VAL A 158 -11.49 9.18 -14.91
N ARG A 159 -11.36 9.37 -16.23
CA ARG A 159 -12.26 10.27 -16.97
C ARG A 159 -13.72 9.80 -16.89
N ASN A 160 -13.97 8.50 -17.12
CA ASN A 160 -15.32 7.96 -17.19
C ASN A 160 -16.00 7.86 -15.81
N SER A 161 -15.22 7.73 -14.73
CA SER A 161 -15.74 7.81 -13.37
C SER A 161 -16.19 9.23 -12.99
N GLY A 162 -15.75 10.24 -13.74
CA GLY A 162 -16.03 11.65 -13.48
C GLY A 162 -15.43 12.16 -12.18
N LEU A 163 -14.53 11.41 -11.52
CA LEU A 163 -14.02 11.76 -10.19
C LEU A 163 -13.10 13.01 -10.21
N LEU A 164 -12.33 13.17 -11.29
CA LEU A 164 -11.45 14.32 -11.51
C LEU A 164 -12.14 15.32 -12.43
N SER A 165 -11.96 16.61 -12.15
CA SER A 165 -12.31 17.67 -13.10
C SER A 165 -11.40 17.60 -14.33
N SER A 166 -11.84 18.18 -15.45
CA SER A 166 -11.05 18.17 -16.69
C SER A 166 -9.67 18.82 -16.52
N LYS A 167 -9.54 19.82 -15.65
CA LYS A 167 -8.25 20.47 -15.35
C LYS A 167 -7.34 19.53 -14.55
N GLU A 168 -7.83 18.97 -13.45
CA GLU A 168 -7.07 18.03 -12.61
C GLU A 168 -6.62 16.79 -13.39
N LEU A 169 -7.45 16.30 -14.33
CA LEU A 169 -7.07 15.18 -15.18
C LEU A 169 -5.91 15.54 -16.12
N LEU A 170 -5.92 16.74 -16.70
CA LEU A 170 -4.82 17.21 -17.56
C LEU A 170 -3.53 17.39 -16.77
N ASP A 171 -3.63 17.94 -15.57
CA ASP A 171 -2.47 18.11 -14.68
C ASP A 171 -1.89 16.75 -14.27
N ALA A 172 -2.73 15.76 -13.94
CA ALA A 172 -2.28 14.40 -13.63
C ALA A 172 -1.62 13.72 -14.84
N ILE A 173 -2.20 13.85 -16.04
CA ILE A 173 -1.60 13.30 -17.27
C ILE A 173 -0.26 13.97 -17.57
N ALA A 174 -0.17 15.29 -17.39
CA ALA A 174 1.07 16.03 -17.56
C ALA A 174 2.15 15.56 -16.56
N ALA A 175 1.79 15.37 -15.29
CA ALA A 175 2.69 14.85 -14.27
C ALA A 175 3.24 13.46 -14.66
N VAL A 176 2.36 12.51 -15.00
CA VAL A 176 2.76 11.17 -15.45
C VAL A 176 3.66 11.24 -16.69
N ALA A 177 3.33 12.09 -17.66
CA ALA A 177 4.15 12.25 -18.87
C ALA A 177 5.55 12.82 -18.56
N THR A 178 5.66 13.77 -17.62
CA THR A 178 6.95 14.32 -17.19
C THR A 178 7.79 13.29 -16.43
N GLU A 179 7.17 12.47 -15.59
CA GLU A 179 7.87 11.36 -14.91
C GLU A 179 8.35 10.29 -15.89
N GLN A 180 7.52 9.92 -16.86
CA GLN A 180 7.94 8.96 -17.90
C GLN A 180 9.13 9.49 -18.70
N ARG A 181 9.16 10.80 -18.96
CA ARG A 181 10.28 11.47 -19.61
C ARG A 181 11.53 11.46 -18.74
N SER A 182 11.44 11.80 -17.45
CA SER A 182 12.60 11.80 -16.54
C SER A 182 13.18 10.41 -16.36
N ARG A 183 12.34 9.37 -16.21
CA ARG A 183 12.78 7.96 -16.13
C ARG A 183 13.52 7.50 -17.39
N LYS A 184 13.04 7.89 -18.58
CA LYS A 184 13.73 7.61 -19.84
C LYS A 184 15.11 8.27 -19.90
N LEU A 185 15.19 9.54 -19.52
CA LEU A 185 16.46 10.27 -19.47
C LEU A 185 17.45 9.66 -18.47
N GLN A 186 16.99 9.24 -17.29
CA GLN A 186 17.83 8.56 -16.30
C GLN A 186 18.38 7.22 -16.81
N LYS A 187 17.55 6.41 -17.50
CA LYS A 187 18.02 5.16 -18.12
C LYS A 187 19.11 5.42 -19.16
N GLN A 188 18.86 6.37 -20.06
CA GLN A 188 19.85 6.77 -21.07
C GLN A 188 21.15 7.26 -20.42
N GLN A 189 21.06 8.04 -19.34
CA GLN A 189 22.25 8.49 -18.61
C GLN A 189 23.01 7.33 -17.97
N SER A 190 22.31 6.37 -17.34
CA SER A 190 22.96 5.20 -16.76
C SER A 190 23.65 4.32 -17.81
N GLU A 191 23.07 4.19 -19.00
CA GLU A 191 23.69 3.48 -20.13
C GLU A 191 24.97 4.19 -20.57
N ILE A 192 24.93 5.52 -20.72
CA ILE A 192 26.11 6.33 -21.04
C ILE A 192 27.20 6.16 -19.98
N ASP A 193 26.85 6.20 -18.69
CA ASP A 193 27.80 6.06 -17.59
C ASP A 193 28.46 4.68 -17.58
N THR A 194 27.68 3.61 -17.85
CA THR A 194 28.24 2.25 -17.99
C THR A 194 29.18 2.11 -19.19
N LEU A 195 28.85 2.71 -20.33
CA LEU A 195 29.71 2.72 -21.52
C LEU A 195 30.99 3.50 -21.28
N ASN A 196 30.91 4.66 -20.62
CA ASN A 196 32.09 5.45 -20.25
C ASN A 196 33.00 4.70 -19.27
N HIS A 197 32.43 3.97 -18.31
CA HIS A 197 33.19 3.13 -17.40
C HIS A 197 33.92 2.00 -18.15
N GLN A 198 33.23 1.32 -19.07
CA GLN A 198 33.83 0.28 -19.91
C GLN A 198 34.97 0.85 -20.78
N LEU A 199 34.75 2.01 -21.41
CA LEU A 199 35.76 2.67 -22.23
C LEU A 199 37.01 3.04 -21.41
N SER A 200 36.82 3.47 -20.15
CA SER A 200 37.92 3.75 -19.23
C SER A 200 38.74 2.49 -18.93
N LEU A 201 38.09 1.36 -18.67
CA LEU A 201 38.76 0.08 -18.43
C LEU A 201 39.53 -0.41 -19.66
N ASP A 202 38.96 -0.24 -20.85
CA ASP A 202 39.60 -0.61 -22.11
C ASP A 202 40.82 0.29 -22.39
N MET A 203 40.75 1.58 -22.06
CA MET A 203 41.89 2.50 -22.15
C MET A 203 43.01 2.16 -21.16
N ASP A 204 42.68 1.89 -19.88
CA ASP A 204 43.63 1.44 -18.87
C ASP A 204 44.30 0.12 -19.27
N PHE A 205 43.54 -0.79 -19.89
CA PHE A 205 44.07 -2.05 -20.42
C PHE A 205 45.08 -1.80 -21.55
N LEU A 206 44.74 -0.94 -22.52
CA LEU A 206 45.64 -0.61 -23.64
C LEU A 206 46.93 0.08 -23.17
N GLU A 207 46.83 1.01 -22.22
CA GLU A 207 48.02 1.65 -21.61
C GLU A 207 48.90 0.61 -20.92
N ARG A 208 48.31 -0.36 -20.21
CA ARG A 208 49.06 -1.44 -19.53
C ARG A 208 49.74 -2.40 -20.50
N TRP A 209 49.22 -2.58 -21.72
CA TRP A 209 49.84 -3.38 -22.79
C TRP A 209 50.91 -2.63 -23.59
N GLN A 210 50.89 -1.30 -23.63
CA GLN A 210 51.98 -0.52 -24.25
C GLN A 210 53.26 -0.48 -23.38
N VAL A 211 53.19 -0.88 -22.10
CA VAL A 211 54.30 -0.78 -21.13
C VAL A 211 55.21 -2.02 -21.07
N THR A 212 55.00 -3.06 -21.90
CA THR A 212 56.02 -4.13 -22.05
C THR A 212 56.80 -4.00 -23.35
N PRO A 213 58.01 -3.40 -23.35
CA PRO A 213 58.98 -3.69 -24.39
C PRO A 213 59.44 -5.14 -24.17
N ASN A 214 59.03 -6.04 -25.05
CA ASN A 214 59.49 -7.42 -25.08
C ASN A 214 61.04 -7.47 -25.17
N PRO A 215 61.78 -7.91 -24.13
CA PRO A 215 63.24 -7.93 -24.14
C PRO A 215 63.78 -9.21 -24.78
N ALA A 216 63.13 -9.74 -25.82
CA ALA A 216 63.51 -11.00 -26.44
C ALA A 216 63.12 -11.07 -27.93
N PHE A 217 63.74 -10.24 -28.77
CA PHE A 217 63.95 -10.57 -30.17
C PHE A 217 65.33 -10.09 -30.63
N LYS A 218 66.37 -10.80 -30.17
CA LYS A 218 67.61 -10.94 -30.94
C LYS A 218 67.40 -12.13 -31.87
N TYR A 219 67.27 -11.88 -33.16
CA TYR A 219 67.39 -12.88 -34.22
C TYR A 219 68.75 -12.72 -34.92
N PRO A 220 69.28 -13.80 -35.53
CA PRO A 220 70.64 -14.28 -35.38
C PRO A 220 71.74 -13.41 -35.98
#